data_AF-F0M978-F1
#
_entry.id   AF-F0M978-F1
#
_cell.length_a   1.000
_cell.length_b   1.000
_cell.length_c   1.000
_cell.angle_alpha   90.00
_cell.angle_beta   90.00
_cell.angle_gamma   90.00
#
_symmetry.space_group_name_H-M   'P 1'
#
loop_
_entity.id
_entity.type
_entity.pdbx_description
1 polymer ?
#
loop_
_entity_poly.entity_id
_entity_poly.type
_entity_poly.pdbx_seq_one_letter_code
_entity_poly.pdbx_strand_id
1 'polypeptide(L)'
;MAAASLALPLWLSACVVDGPREPVTESSVPAATPEAAAPAVSSPTPAPQAKDAVPLGTAGTTAPAREESAAPGLSAGPGTASASARGKSARGGEGPPEAAASEAAGATAAGTAAGTVTAYYVLPDDGGRNGVRFGCNDSLVGITMESPIAGDSLPAAMEALLQAPGEAETPPPGVYNALSGSRLTFLSGSFDGTTVTVYLAGTLRPAGTCDVPRLEAQLTQTALASVGAIRAEIRVNGRSLAEALSLK
;
A
#
# COMPACT_ATOMS: atom_id res chain seq x y z
N MET A 1 -53.52 20.49 -21.81
CA MET A 1 -53.83 19.52 -22.89
C MET A 1 -52.50 19.01 -23.41
N ALA A 2 -52.10 17.74 -23.35
CA ALA A 2 -52.81 16.49 -23.12
C ALA A 2 -51.94 15.51 -22.29
N ALA A 3 -52.62 14.60 -21.60
CA ALA A 3 -52.08 13.54 -20.78
C ALA A 3 -51.79 12.27 -21.62
N ALA A 4 -50.84 11.44 -21.18
CA ALA A 4 -50.82 10.02 -21.51
C ALA A 4 -49.99 9.23 -20.47
N SER A 5 -50.71 8.66 -19.50
CA SER A 5 -50.29 7.53 -18.67
C SER A 5 -50.22 6.24 -19.49
N LEU A 6 -49.26 5.35 -19.20
CA LEU A 6 -49.31 3.89 -19.41
C LEU A 6 -48.13 3.30 -18.60
N ALA A 7 -48.37 2.77 -17.41
CA ALA A 7 -48.72 1.38 -17.10
C ALA A 7 -47.49 0.45 -17.01
N LEU A 8 -47.22 -0.01 -15.77
CA LEU A 8 -46.30 -1.08 -15.41
C LEU A 8 -46.61 -2.39 -16.17
N PRO A 9 -45.63 -3.30 -16.18
CA PRO A 9 -45.95 -4.62 -15.63
C PRO A 9 -45.04 -4.98 -14.43
N LEU A 10 -45.72 -5.30 -13.33
CA LEU A 10 -45.28 -6.24 -12.30
C LEU A 10 -44.88 -7.56 -12.96
N TRP A 11 -43.69 -8.08 -12.68
CA TRP A 11 -43.45 -9.52 -12.65
C TRP A 11 -43.08 -9.93 -11.22
N LEU A 12 -44.07 -10.53 -10.54
CA LEU A 12 -43.87 -11.47 -9.44
C LEU A 12 -44.00 -12.89 -10.02
N SER A 13 -43.00 -13.73 -9.79
CA SER A 13 -43.07 -15.20 -9.64
C SER A 13 -41.67 -15.78 -9.82
N ALA A 14 -41.22 -16.83 -9.14
CA ALA A 14 -41.68 -17.54 -7.96
C ALA A 14 -40.52 -18.49 -7.57
N CYS A 15 -40.50 -18.84 -6.29
CA CYS A 15 -40.04 -20.06 -5.60
C CYS A 15 -39.15 -21.14 -6.29
N VAL A 16 -38.47 -21.89 -5.40
CA VAL A 16 -37.91 -23.26 -5.55
C VAL A 16 -36.42 -23.26 -5.98
N VAL A 17 -35.47 -23.90 -5.28
CA VAL A 17 -35.51 -25.18 -4.54
C VAL A 17 -34.53 -25.19 -3.36
N ASP A 18 -35.01 -25.68 -2.22
CA ASP A 18 -34.26 -26.14 -1.06
C ASP A 18 -33.72 -27.54 -1.39
N GLY A 19 -32.40 -27.69 -1.51
CA GLY A 19 -31.74 -28.96 -1.81
C GLY A 19 -31.34 -29.70 -0.52
N PRO A 20 -31.62 -31.01 -0.40
CA PRO A 20 -31.37 -31.76 0.81
C PRO A 20 -29.87 -31.94 1.09
N ARG A 21 -29.52 -31.79 2.37
CA ARG A 21 -28.27 -32.25 2.99
C ARG A 21 -28.13 -33.76 2.79
N GLU A 22 -27.10 -34.19 2.09
CA GLU A 22 -26.60 -35.55 2.20
C GLU A 22 -25.55 -35.64 3.34
N PRO A 23 -25.68 -36.61 4.27
CA PRO A 23 -24.65 -36.91 5.24
C PRO A 23 -23.54 -37.73 4.56
N VAL A 24 -22.34 -37.17 4.42
CA VAL A 24 -21.17 -37.99 4.12
C VAL A 24 -20.74 -38.74 5.39
N THR A 25 -21.00 -40.03 5.32
CA THR A 25 -20.66 -41.08 6.26
C THR A 25 -19.15 -41.13 6.53
N GLU A 26 -18.82 -41.35 7.79
CA GLU A 26 -17.57 -41.89 8.30
C GLU A 26 -16.86 -42.85 7.33
N SER A 27 -15.57 -42.59 7.10
CA SER A 27 -14.63 -43.60 6.61
C SER A 27 -13.38 -43.60 7.49
N SER A 28 -13.49 -44.40 8.54
CA SER A 28 -12.46 -45.26 9.15
C SER A 28 -11.01 -44.81 9.11
N VAL A 29 -10.55 -44.45 10.30
CA VAL A 29 -9.18 -44.53 10.82
C VAL A 29 -8.62 -45.96 10.67
N PRO A 30 -7.33 -46.12 10.34
CA PRO A 30 -6.54 -47.14 11.03
C PRO A 30 -5.55 -46.48 11.99
N ALA A 31 -5.65 -46.91 13.25
CA ALA A 31 -4.71 -46.63 14.30
C ALA A 31 -3.37 -47.29 13.95
N ALA A 32 -2.29 -46.51 13.97
CA ALA A 32 -0.94 -47.03 14.06
C ALA A 32 -0.30 -46.47 15.34
N THR A 33 0.12 -47.43 16.14
CA THR A 33 0.72 -47.48 17.47
C THR A 33 1.81 -46.42 17.73
N PRO A 34 1.97 -45.94 18.98
CA PRO A 34 3.12 -45.15 19.40
C PRO A 34 4.27 -46.10 19.77
N GLU A 35 5.43 -45.95 19.12
CA GLU A 35 6.68 -46.53 19.61
C GLU A 35 7.68 -45.42 19.90
N ALA A 36 7.92 -45.24 21.21
CA ALA A 36 8.96 -44.41 21.75
C ALA A 36 10.30 -45.14 21.66
N ALA A 37 11.30 -44.52 21.04
CA ALA A 37 12.70 -44.77 21.35
C ALA A 37 13.59 -43.65 20.80
N ALA A 38 14.01 -42.75 21.68
CA ALA A 38 15.31 -42.09 21.53
C ALA A 38 16.41 -43.14 21.80
N PRO A 39 17.55 -43.09 21.08
CA PRO A 39 18.70 -42.44 21.71
C PRO A 39 19.54 -41.56 20.77
N ALA A 40 20.25 -40.64 21.40
CA ALA A 40 21.31 -39.82 20.83
C ALA A 40 22.39 -40.65 20.11
N VAL A 41 22.96 -40.12 19.01
CA VAL A 41 24.41 -39.91 18.82
C VAL A 41 24.73 -39.21 17.49
N SER A 42 25.62 -38.22 17.59
CA SER A 42 26.70 -37.87 16.65
C SER A 42 26.38 -37.24 15.28
N SER A 43 26.71 -35.95 15.20
CA SER A 43 27.09 -35.23 13.98
C SER A 43 28.27 -35.88 13.27
N PRO A 44 28.34 -35.77 11.94
CA PRO A 44 29.63 -35.49 11.30
C PRO A 44 29.59 -34.25 10.40
N THR A 45 30.49 -33.32 10.72
CA THR A 45 31.02 -32.27 9.86
C THR A 45 31.69 -32.86 8.62
N PRO A 46 31.36 -32.43 7.38
CA PRO A 46 32.24 -32.63 6.24
C PRO A 46 33.24 -31.47 6.12
N ALA A 47 34.51 -31.78 6.37
CA ALA A 47 35.66 -30.94 6.03
C ALA A 47 35.92 -30.94 4.50
N PRO A 48 36.59 -29.89 3.97
CA PRO A 48 36.75 -29.69 2.53
C PRO A 48 37.90 -30.54 1.95
N GLN A 49 37.72 -31.05 0.73
CA GLN A 49 38.79 -31.68 -0.04
C GLN A 49 39.42 -30.66 -1.01
N ALA A 50 40.70 -30.40 -0.82
CA ALA A 50 41.58 -29.72 -1.76
C ALA A 50 42.78 -30.63 -2.07
N LYS A 51 42.99 -30.96 -3.36
CA LYS A 51 44.18 -31.51 -4.04
C LYS A 51 44.01 -31.09 -5.51
N ASP A 52 44.91 -30.41 -6.22
CA ASP A 52 46.37 -30.55 -6.32
C ASP A 52 47.09 -29.21 -6.65
N ALA A 53 48.36 -29.12 -6.23
CA ALA A 53 49.35 -28.08 -6.55
C ALA A 53 49.82 -28.15 -8.02
N VAL A 54 50.47 -27.14 -8.65
CA VAL A 54 51.93 -26.77 -8.62
C VAL A 54 52.14 -25.37 -9.32
N PRO A 55 53.32 -24.67 -9.33
CA PRO A 55 53.88 -23.81 -8.27
C PRO A 55 54.43 -22.41 -8.71
N LEU A 56 55.04 -21.72 -7.72
CA LEU A 56 56.09 -20.67 -7.74
C LEU A 56 55.74 -19.23 -8.21
N GLY A 57 55.71 -18.31 -7.23
CA GLY A 57 55.70 -16.85 -7.42
C GLY A 57 55.91 -16.06 -6.13
N THR A 58 57.17 -15.94 -5.72
CA THR A 58 57.89 -15.01 -4.82
C THR A 58 57.14 -13.92 -4.00
N ALA A 59 57.25 -14.06 -2.67
CA ALA A 59 57.55 -13.09 -1.58
C ALA A 59 56.85 -11.71 -1.39
N GLY A 60 56.46 -11.46 -0.13
CA GLY A 60 56.31 -10.14 0.54
C GLY A 60 55.15 -10.12 1.56
N THR A 61 55.33 -10.44 2.85
CA THR A 61 55.74 -9.52 3.95
C THR A 61 54.83 -8.27 3.94
N THR A 62 53.92 -7.96 4.89
CA THR A 62 53.91 -8.07 6.37
C THR A 62 52.50 -7.71 6.89
N ALA A 63 52.06 -8.33 7.97
CA ALA A 63 51.07 -7.75 8.91
C ALA A 63 51.78 -6.72 9.83
N PRO A 64 51.08 -5.83 10.56
CA PRO A 64 50.43 -6.27 11.81
C PRO A 64 49.09 -5.61 12.14
N ALA A 65 48.40 -6.28 13.07
CA ALA A 65 47.28 -5.79 13.85
C ALA A 65 47.64 -4.60 14.75
N ARG A 66 46.65 -3.79 15.12
CA ARG A 66 46.64 -3.09 16.41
C ARG A 66 45.21 -2.81 16.89
N GLU A 67 44.92 -3.35 18.05
CA GLU A 67 43.88 -2.93 19.00
C GLU A 67 43.99 -1.42 19.29
N GLU A 68 42.89 -0.72 19.53
CA GLU A 68 42.83 0.21 20.66
C GLU A 68 41.38 0.43 21.14
N SER A 69 41.29 0.51 22.45
CA SER A 69 40.11 0.53 23.31
C SER A 69 39.69 1.96 23.68
N ALA A 70 38.49 2.06 24.26
CA ALA A 70 38.00 3.11 25.19
C ALA A 70 37.08 4.24 24.65
N ALA A 71 35.86 4.24 25.20
CA ALA A 71 34.94 5.38 25.40
C ALA A 71 35.41 6.27 26.59
N PRO A 72 34.67 7.26 27.15
CA PRO A 72 33.39 7.92 26.78
C PRO A 72 33.45 9.48 26.85
N GLY A 73 32.34 10.19 26.54
CA GLY A 73 32.24 11.63 26.84
C GLY A 73 30.91 12.29 26.47
N LEU A 74 30.23 12.83 27.48
CA LEU A 74 28.94 13.54 27.44
C LEU A 74 29.04 14.93 26.79
N SER A 75 27.95 15.42 26.18
CA SER A 75 27.37 16.75 26.51
C SER A 75 26.02 16.96 25.83
N ALA A 76 24.95 16.94 26.63
CA ALA A 76 23.62 17.41 26.24
C ALA A 76 23.41 18.80 26.85
N GLY A 77 23.19 19.81 26.00
CA GLY A 77 22.82 21.16 26.42
C GLY A 77 21.29 21.34 26.46
N PRO A 78 20.73 22.03 27.48
CA PRO A 78 19.33 22.38 27.51
C PRO A 78 19.10 23.75 26.83
N GLY A 79 18.21 23.79 25.83
CA GLY A 79 17.74 25.02 25.20
C GLY A 79 16.34 25.37 25.70
N THR A 80 16.30 26.42 26.50
CA THR A 80 15.15 27.01 27.22
C THR A 80 13.96 27.44 26.36
N ALA A 81 12.76 27.20 26.88
CA ALA A 81 11.52 27.85 26.49
C ALA A 81 11.59 29.38 26.70
N SER A 82 10.96 30.15 25.80
CA SER A 82 10.64 31.55 26.03
C SER A 82 9.20 31.81 25.59
N ALA A 83 8.32 31.96 26.58
CA ALA A 83 7.03 32.61 26.43
C ALA A 83 7.21 34.10 26.76
N SER A 84 6.74 34.99 25.90
CA SER A 84 6.47 36.37 26.30
C SER A 84 5.26 36.92 25.55
N ALA A 85 4.55 37.79 26.24
CA ALA A 85 3.12 38.01 26.11
C ALA A 85 2.79 39.41 25.56
N ARG A 86 1.51 39.55 25.19
CA ARG A 86 0.64 40.71 25.50
C ARG A 86 0.89 42.05 24.77
N GLY A 87 -0.12 42.46 24.00
CA GLY A 87 -0.44 43.86 23.66
C GLY A 87 -1.51 43.93 22.56
N LYS A 88 -2.81 43.99 22.89
CA LYS A 88 -3.66 45.19 23.10
C LYS A 88 -3.97 46.03 21.85
N SER A 89 -5.29 46.17 21.62
CA SER A 89 -6.01 47.42 21.31
C SER A 89 -6.36 47.76 19.86
N ALA A 90 -7.64 47.49 19.53
CA ALA A 90 -8.65 48.36 18.91
C ALA A 90 -8.22 49.52 17.98
N ARG A 91 -8.90 49.65 16.82
CA ARG A 91 -10.08 50.54 16.60
C ARG A 91 -10.23 50.93 15.12
N GLY A 92 -11.46 50.77 14.60
CA GLY A 92 -12.11 51.73 13.70
C GLY A 92 -11.83 51.64 12.20
N GLY A 93 -12.88 51.67 11.41
CA GLY A 93 -12.80 51.96 9.97
C GLY A 93 -13.96 51.43 9.15
N GLU A 94 -15.17 51.93 9.38
CA GLU A 94 -16.28 51.86 8.44
C GLU A 94 -15.93 52.59 7.14
N GLY A 95 -16.32 52.01 6.00
CA GLY A 95 -16.32 52.64 4.70
C GLY A 95 -16.71 51.65 3.60
N PRO A 96 -17.92 51.74 3.02
CA PRO A 96 -18.30 50.99 1.83
C PRO A 96 -17.90 51.77 0.57
N PRO A 97 -17.41 51.10 -0.48
CA PRO A 97 -17.58 51.58 -1.84
C PRO A 97 -18.58 50.71 -2.62
N GLU A 98 -19.55 51.43 -3.16
CA GLU A 98 -20.55 51.03 -4.14
C GLU A 98 -19.91 50.69 -5.49
N ALA A 99 -20.49 49.67 -6.13
CA ALA A 99 -20.47 49.29 -7.54
C ALA A 99 -19.39 49.88 -8.48
N ALA A 100 -18.55 48.99 -9.01
CA ALA A 100 -18.11 49.07 -10.39
C ALA A 100 -18.31 47.70 -11.05
N ALA A 101 -19.32 47.62 -11.92
CA ALA A 101 -19.42 46.57 -12.90
C ALA A 101 -18.18 46.63 -13.80
N SER A 102 -17.45 45.53 -13.88
CA SER A 102 -16.42 45.30 -14.90
C SER A 102 -16.75 44.00 -15.60
N GLU A 103 -17.50 44.13 -16.70
CA GLU A 103 -17.43 43.18 -17.79
C GLU A 103 -16.06 43.32 -18.44
N ALA A 104 -15.21 42.29 -18.33
CA ALA A 104 -14.21 42.01 -19.35
C ALA A 104 -13.65 40.60 -19.18
N ALA A 105 -13.54 39.95 -20.35
CA ALA A 105 -12.69 38.83 -20.67
C ALA A 105 -13.15 37.47 -20.11
N GLY A 106 -13.80 36.72 -21.01
CA GLY A 106 -13.94 35.28 -20.89
C GLY A 106 -12.60 34.67 -20.50
N ALA A 107 -12.64 33.92 -19.40
CA ALA A 107 -11.61 32.95 -19.10
C ALA A 107 -11.58 31.98 -20.29
N THR A 108 -10.55 32.11 -21.11
CA THR A 108 -10.08 31.04 -21.96
C THR A 108 -9.99 29.82 -21.05
N ALA A 109 -10.88 28.84 -21.24
CA ALA A 109 -10.74 27.53 -20.66
C ALA A 109 -9.42 26.97 -21.18
N ALA A 110 -8.34 27.21 -20.44
CA ALA A 110 -7.14 26.42 -20.54
C ALA A 110 -7.58 25.01 -20.18
N GLY A 111 -7.81 24.18 -21.20
CA GLY A 111 -8.12 22.78 -20.99
C GLY A 111 -7.07 22.22 -20.04
N THR A 112 -7.51 21.75 -18.88
CA THR A 112 -6.66 21.01 -17.95
C THR A 112 -6.04 19.88 -18.74
N ALA A 113 -4.72 19.96 -18.98
CA ALA A 113 -4.02 18.89 -19.66
C ALA A 113 -4.20 17.63 -18.80
N ALA A 114 -4.79 16.58 -19.37
CA ALA A 114 -4.91 15.31 -18.69
C ALA A 114 -3.49 14.79 -18.39
N GLY A 115 -3.28 14.33 -17.17
CA GLY A 115 -2.05 13.65 -16.76
C GLY A 115 -2.18 12.14 -16.93
N THR A 116 -1.09 11.41 -16.72
CA THR A 116 -1.15 9.97 -16.49
C THR A 116 -0.57 9.63 -15.12
N VAL A 117 -1.14 8.63 -14.48
CA VAL A 117 -0.71 8.11 -13.17
C VAL A 117 -0.62 6.60 -13.20
N THR A 118 0.20 6.03 -12.32
CA THR A 118 0.36 4.57 -12.23
C THR A 118 -0.14 4.07 -10.89
N ALA A 119 -1.10 3.14 -10.91
CA ALA A 119 -1.46 2.35 -9.72
C ALA A 119 -1.07 0.89 -9.90
N TYR A 120 -0.75 0.22 -8.81
CA TYR A 120 -0.31 -1.17 -8.83
C TYR A 120 -1.44 -2.12 -8.45
N TYR A 121 -1.58 -3.14 -9.28
CA TYR A 121 -2.57 -4.20 -9.17
C TYR A 121 -1.91 -5.57 -9.13
N VAL A 122 -2.72 -6.58 -8.80
CA VAL A 122 -2.24 -7.94 -8.61
C VAL A 122 -2.70 -8.81 -9.77
N LEU A 123 -1.81 -9.66 -10.27
CA LEU A 123 -2.17 -10.83 -11.06
C LEU A 123 -2.07 -12.05 -10.15
N PRO A 124 -3.21 -12.62 -9.72
CA PRO A 124 -3.22 -13.76 -8.82
C PRO A 124 -2.50 -14.98 -9.40
N ASP A 125 -1.68 -15.65 -8.59
CA ASP A 125 -1.07 -16.95 -8.91
C ASP A 125 -0.22 -17.01 -10.19
N ASP A 126 0.16 -15.85 -10.74
CA ASP A 126 0.93 -15.75 -12.00
C ASP A 126 2.45 -15.98 -11.79
N GLY A 127 2.91 -16.09 -10.55
CA GLY A 127 4.28 -16.49 -10.22
C GLY A 127 5.37 -15.52 -10.64
N GLY A 128 5.03 -14.24 -10.84
CA GLY A 128 5.97 -13.21 -11.30
C GLY A 128 6.19 -13.17 -12.82
N ARG A 129 5.36 -13.83 -13.64
CA ARG A 129 5.57 -13.86 -15.10
C ARG A 129 5.35 -12.49 -15.74
N ASN A 130 4.41 -11.72 -15.22
CA ASN A 130 4.02 -10.43 -15.77
C ASN A 130 4.42 -9.23 -14.88
N GLY A 131 5.07 -9.49 -13.74
CA GLY A 131 5.40 -8.44 -12.77
C GLY A 131 6.32 -8.93 -11.66
N VAL A 132 6.49 -8.12 -10.62
CA VAL A 132 7.33 -8.51 -9.47
C VAL A 132 6.61 -9.58 -8.66
N ARG A 133 7.28 -10.72 -8.43
CA ARG A 133 6.72 -11.81 -7.64
C ARG A 133 6.63 -11.42 -6.16
N PHE A 134 5.49 -11.67 -5.52
CA PHE A 134 5.32 -11.46 -4.08
C PHE A 134 4.22 -12.36 -3.49
N GLY A 135 4.12 -12.39 -2.16
CA GLY A 135 2.99 -12.99 -1.44
C GLY A 135 2.67 -14.43 -1.84
N CYS A 136 1.40 -14.68 -2.16
CA CYS A 136 0.84 -15.99 -2.49
C CYS A 136 1.15 -16.45 -3.93
N ASN A 137 2.39 -16.27 -4.39
CA ASN A 137 2.80 -16.52 -5.77
C ASN A 137 2.14 -15.57 -6.78
N ASP A 138 1.88 -14.33 -6.37
CA ASP A 138 1.25 -13.31 -7.20
C ASP A 138 2.30 -12.48 -7.96
N SER A 139 1.86 -11.77 -9.00
CA SER A 139 2.65 -10.74 -9.68
C SER A 139 2.07 -9.35 -9.38
N LEU A 140 2.92 -8.39 -9.03
CA LEU A 140 2.55 -6.99 -8.88
C LEU A 140 2.83 -6.23 -10.18
N VAL A 141 1.80 -5.59 -10.75
CA VAL A 141 1.86 -4.93 -12.06
C VAL A 141 1.38 -3.48 -11.96
N GLY A 142 2.14 -2.57 -12.58
CA GLY A 142 1.76 -1.16 -12.68
C GLY A 142 0.84 -0.93 -13.87
N ILE A 143 -0.28 -0.25 -13.67
CA ILE A 143 -1.23 0.12 -14.72
C ILE A 143 -1.26 1.64 -14.80
N THR A 144 -0.94 2.14 -15.98
CA THR A 144 -1.04 3.56 -16.31
C THR A 144 -2.49 3.91 -16.61
N MET A 145 -3.02 4.93 -15.94
CA MET A 145 -4.38 5.44 -16.09
C MET A 145 -4.33 6.92 -16.42
N GLU A 146 -5.36 7.42 -17.12
CA GLU A 146 -5.52 8.85 -17.37
C GLU A 146 -6.04 9.53 -16.10
N SER A 147 -5.38 10.62 -15.71
CA SER A 147 -5.85 11.51 -14.65
C SER A 147 -6.51 12.72 -15.29
N PRO A 148 -7.80 13.00 -15.01
CA PRO A 148 -8.50 14.16 -15.57
C PRO A 148 -7.94 15.50 -15.06
N ILE A 149 -7.08 15.45 -14.03
CA ILE A 149 -6.47 16.63 -13.40
C ILE A 149 -4.96 16.54 -13.56
N ALA A 150 -4.36 17.59 -14.16
CA ALA A 150 -2.94 17.89 -13.97
C ALA A 150 -2.74 18.33 -12.52
N GLY A 151 -2.14 17.48 -11.70
CA GLY A 151 -1.95 17.70 -10.26
C GLY A 151 -0.92 16.75 -9.67
N ASP A 152 -0.83 16.73 -8.35
CA ASP A 152 0.08 15.82 -7.65
C ASP A 152 -0.21 14.36 -8.02
N SER A 153 0.82 13.65 -8.49
CA SER A 153 0.70 12.25 -8.91
C SER A 153 0.29 11.31 -7.78
N LEU A 154 0.64 11.64 -6.53
CA LEU A 154 0.36 10.80 -5.37
C LEU A 154 -1.14 10.73 -5.02
N PRO A 155 -1.85 11.83 -4.78
CA PRO A 155 -3.31 11.80 -4.60
C PRO A 155 -4.01 11.07 -5.73
N ALA A 156 -3.71 11.40 -6.99
CA ALA A 156 -4.37 10.82 -8.14
C ALA A 156 -4.13 9.30 -8.26
N ALA A 157 -2.91 8.81 -8.06
CA ALA A 157 -2.62 7.37 -8.09
C ALA A 157 -3.26 6.62 -6.91
N MET A 158 -3.25 7.22 -5.71
CA MET A 158 -3.89 6.62 -4.53
C MET A 158 -5.40 6.58 -4.68
N GLU A 159 -6.03 7.64 -5.17
CA GLU A 159 -7.46 7.67 -5.45
C GLU A 159 -7.83 6.64 -6.50
N ALA A 160 -7.07 6.54 -7.59
CA ALA A 160 -7.27 5.53 -8.62
C ALA A 160 -7.20 4.09 -8.09
N LEU A 161 -6.30 3.83 -7.14
CA LEU A 161 -6.19 2.53 -6.48
C LEU A 161 -7.35 2.26 -5.50
N LEU A 162 -7.82 3.30 -4.80
CA LEU A 162 -8.85 3.22 -3.76
C LEU A 162 -10.29 3.26 -4.31
N GLN A 163 -10.48 3.65 -5.58
CA GLN A 163 -11.78 3.69 -6.23
C GLN A 163 -12.49 2.33 -6.12
N ALA A 164 -13.69 2.36 -5.56
CA ALA A 164 -14.56 1.20 -5.45
C ALA A 164 -15.19 0.89 -6.83
N PRO A 165 -15.50 -0.38 -7.13
CA PRO A 165 -16.19 -0.74 -8.36
C PRO A 165 -17.55 -0.02 -8.44
N GLY A 166 -17.74 0.83 -9.45
CA GLY A 166 -19.00 1.53 -9.71
C GLY A 166 -18.87 3.02 -10.05
N GLU A 167 -17.73 3.65 -9.72
CA GLU A 167 -17.50 5.08 -9.94
C GLU A 167 -16.25 5.26 -10.81
N ALA A 168 -16.45 5.12 -12.14
CA ALA A 168 -15.51 5.37 -13.25
C ALA A 168 -14.10 4.71 -13.17
N GLU A 169 -13.79 3.96 -14.24
CA GLU A 169 -12.57 3.16 -14.46
C GLU A 169 -12.40 1.96 -13.50
N THR A 170 -13.26 0.95 -13.65
CA THR A 170 -12.97 -0.41 -13.17
C THR A 170 -11.56 -0.78 -13.61
N PRO A 171 -10.70 -1.34 -12.73
CA PRO A 171 -9.37 -1.76 -13.15
C PRO A 171 -9.46 -2.68 -14.37
N PRO A 172 -8.47 -2.65 -15.28
CA PRO A 172 -8.52 -3.44 -16.50
C PRO A 172 -8.91 -4.90 -16.24
N PRO A 173 -9.71 -5.52 -17.11
CA PRO A 173 -10.10 -6.91 -16.91
C PRO A 173 -8.87 -7.80 -16.77
N GLY A 174 -8.90 -8.71 -15.81
CA GLY A 174 -7.81 -9.65 -15.55
C GLY A 174 -6.84 -9.24 -14.45
N VAL A 175 -6.96 -8.04 -13.86
CA VAL A 175 -6.21 -7.67 -12.65
C VAL A 175 -7.09 -7.67 -11.40
N TYR A 176 -6.47 -7.90 -10.25
CA TYR A 176 -7.10 -7.98 -8.94
C TYR A 176 -6.75 -6.77 -8.09
N ASN A 177 -7.78 -6.16 -7.48
CA ASN A 177 -7.62 -5.10 -6.49
C ASN A 177 -8.05 -5.60 -5.10
N ALA A 178 -7.09 -5.85 -4.21
CA ALA A 178 -7.35 -6.30 -2.84
C ALA A 178 -8.03 -5.22 -1.97
N LEU A 179 -7.98 -3.95 -2.39
CA LEU A 179 -8.61 -2.83 -1.69
C LEU A 179 -10.11 -2.72 -2.00
N SER A 180 -10.62 -3.43 -3.01
CA SER A 180 -12.01 -3.32 -3.47
C SER A 180 -13.07 -3.62 -2.39
N GLY A 181 -12.77 -4.52 -1.45
CA GLY A 181 -13.64 -4.81 -0.30
C GLY A 181 -13.47 -3.83 0.87
N SER A 182 -12.42 -3.01 0.84
CA SER A 182 -12.12 -2.01 1.87
C SER A 182 -12.86 -0.70 1.61
N ARG A 183 -12.98 0.14 2.64
CA ARG A 183 -13.49 1.51 2.51
C ARG A 183 -12.43 2.43 3.03
N LEU A 184 -11.61 2.97 2.14
CA LEU A 184 -10.51 3.85 2.50
C LEU A 184 -10.66 5.18 1.79
N THR A 185 -10.17 6.23 2.44
CA THR A 185 -10.12 7.58 1.91
C THR A 185 -8.70 8.09 2.06
N PHE A 186 -8.14 8.63 0.98
CA PHE A 186 -6.89 9.35 1.03
C PHE A 186 -7.09 10.68 1.75
N LEU A 187 -6.30 10.96 2.77
CA LEU A 187 -6.35 12.23 3.51
C LEU A 187 -5.28 13.19 3.03
N SER A 188 -4.04 12.70 2.97
CA SER A 188 -2.88 13.48 2.58
C SER A 188 -1.68 12.57 2.31
N GLY A 189 -0.69 13.14 1.64
CA GLY A 189 0.61 12.53 1.48
C GLY A 189 1.71 13.58 1.44
N SER A 190 2.91 13.20 1.86
CA SER A 190 4.09 14.05 1.83
C SER A 190 5.31 13.26 1.38
N PHE A 191 6.20 13.90 0.64
CA PHE A 191 7.45 13.30 0.20
C PHE A 191 8.61 14.19 0.63
N ASP A 192 9.58 13.62 1.34
CA ASP A 192 10.76 14.35 1.87
C ASP A 192 12.01 14.25 0.97
N GLY A 193 11.88 13.62 -0.20
CA GLY A 193 12.99 13.32 -1.11
C GLY A 193 13.49 11.88 -1.04
N THR A 194 13.14 11.12 0.01
CA THR A 194 13.50 9.70 0.14
C THR A 194 12.30 8.84 0.52
N THR A 195 11.46 9.32 1.43
CA THR A 195 10.33 8.61 2.02
C THR A 195 9.03 9.32 1.66
N VAL A 196 8.07 8.58 1.11
CA VAL A 196 6.69 9.03 0.98
C VAL A 196 5.90 8.60 2.20
N THR A 197 5.21 9.52 2.85
CA THR A 197 4.27 9.22 3.94
C THR A 197 2.85 9.43 3.45
N VAL A 198 1.99 8.42 3.60
CA VAL A 198 0.59 8.44 3.15
C VAL A 198 -0.33 8.27 4.36
N TYR A 199 -1.31 9.16 4.48
CA TYR A 199 -2.33 9.12 5.53
C TYR A 199 -3.68 8.75 4.92
N LEU A 200 -4.24 7.64 5.41
CA LEU A 200 -5.54 7.10 5.01
C LEU A 200 -6.48 7.05 6.21
N ALA A 201 -7.77 7.18 5.96
CA ALA A 201 -8.84 6.89 6.91
C ALA A 201 -9.73 5.74 6.40
N GLY A 202 -10.37 5.03 7.31
CA GLY A 202 -11.43 4.08 6.99
C GLY A 202 -11.18 2.66 7.50
N THR A 203 -11.71 1.66 6.81
CA THR A 203 -11.68 0.25 7.25
C THR A 203 -11.08 -0.66 6.19
N LEU A 204 -10.04 -1.41 6.58
CA LEU A 204 -9.46 -2.49 5.79
C LEU A 204 -10.32 -3.75 5.91
N ARG A 205 -10.56 -4.42 4.78
CA ARG A 205 -11.29 -5.70 4.69
C ARG A 205 -10.58 -6.64 3.70
N PRO A 206 -9.42 -7.24 4.08
CA PRO A 206 -8.86 -8.35 3.31
C PRO A 206 -9.88 -9.47 3.19
N ALA A 207 -10.06 -10.05 2.00
CA ALA A 207 -10.99 -11.16 1.76
C ALA A 207 -10.41 -12.52 2.18
N GLY A 208 -9.11 -12.60 2.47
CA GLY A 208 -8.44 -13.80 2.95
C GLY A 208 -6.97 -13.55 3.28
N THR A 209 -6.24 -14.61 3.64
CA THR A 209 -4.83 -14.52 4.06
C THR A 209 -3.92 -13.94 2.99
N CYS A 210 -4.20 -14.21 1.71
CA CYS A 210 -3.42 -13.67 0.60
C CYS A 210 -3.69 -12.18 0.37
N ASP A 211 -4.80 -11.63 0.84
CA ASP A 211 -5.09 -10.22 0.64
C ASP A 211 -4.30 -9.30 1.53
N VAL A 212 -3.81 -9.76 2.69
CA VAL A 212 -2.94 -8.96 3.56
C VAL A 212 -1.67 -8.51 2.83
N PRO A 213 -0.85 -9.41 2.25
CA PRO A 213 0.32 -8.99 1.48
C PRO A 213 -0.06 -8.27 0.17
N ARG A 214 -1.24 -8.53 -0.42
CA ARG A 214 -1.71 -7.81 -1.62
C ARG A 214 -2.06 -6.36 -1.32
N LEU A 215 -2.82 -6.09 -0.25
CA LEU A 215 -3.14 -4.74 0.23
C LEU A 215 -1.87 -3.94 0.49
N GLU A 216 -0.92 -4.54 1.23
CA GLU A 216 0.35 -3.89 1.56
C GLU A 216 1.18 -3.57 0.31
N ALA A 217 1.34 -4.54 -0.60
CA ALA A 217 2.11 -4.36 -1.82
C ALA A 217 1.50 -3.29 -2.75
N GLN A 218 0.18 -3.34 -2.96
CA GLN A 218 -0.50 -2.38 -3.83
C GLN A 218 -0.40 -0.95 -3.31
N LEU A 219 -0.68 -0.73 -2.02
CA LEU A 219 -0.60 0.60 -1.39
C LEU A 219 0.85 1.12 -1.41
N THR A 220 1.80 0.29 -0.99
CA THR A 220 3.23 0.65 -0.89
C THR A 220 3.79 1.01 -2.26
N GLN A 221 3.62 0.13 -3.24
CA GLN A 221 4.24 0.33 -4.55
C GLN A 221 3.61 1.48 -5.32
N THR A 222 2.30 1.69 -5.18
CA THR A 222 1.62 2.85 -5.78
C THR A 222 2.17 4.15 -5.20
N ALA A 223 2.30 4.25 -3.86
CA ALA A 223 2.87 5.44 -3.22
C ALA A 223 4.32 5.69 -3.68
N LEU A 224 5.16 4.65 -3.72
CA LEU A 224 6.56 4.75 -4.16
C LEU A 224 6.66 5.27 -5.60
N ALA A 225 5.94 4.63 -6.52
CA ALA A 225 6.01 4.95 -7.95
C ALA A 225 5.44 6.33 -8.28
N SER A 226 4.48 6.81 -7.49
CA SER A 226 3.84 8.11 -7.71
C SER A 226 4.80 9.28 -7.59
N VAL A 227 5.79 9.18 -6.69
CA VAL A 227 6.72 10.28 -6.40
C VAL A 227 8.20 9.91 -6.60
N GLY A 228 8.49 8.67 -7.02
CA GLY A 228 9.85 8.16 -7.14
C GLY A 228 10.56 7.99 -5.79
N ALA A 229 9.82 7.68 -4.73
CA ALA A 229 10.39 7.45 -3.41
C ALA A 229 11.15 6.11 -3.34
N ILE A 230 12.05 5.99 -2.37
CA ILE A 230 12.76 4.75 -2.04
C ILE A 230 12.06 4.00 -0.91
N ARG A 231 11.33 4.72 -0.06
CA ARG A 231 10.61 4.17 1.10
C ARG A 231 9.20 4.73 1.15
N ALA A 232 8.26 3.93 1.67
CA ALA A 232 6.91 4.37 1.94
C ALA A 232 6.53 4.08 3.39
N GLU A 233 5.93 5.06 4.05
CA GLU A 233 5.25 4.91 5.33
C GLU A 233 3.76 5.11 5.10
N ILE A 234 2.95 4.08 5.37
CA ILE A 234 1.51 4.14 5.17
C ILE A 234 0.83 4.05 6.52
N ARG A 235 -0.05 5.02 6.78
CA ARG A 235 -0.79 5.12 8.02
C ARG A 235 -2.29 5.06 7.76
N VAL A 236 -2.98 4.19 8.50
CA VAL A 236 -4.44 4.04 8.43
C VAL A 236 -5.03 4.37 9.78
N ASN A 237 -5.90 5.38 9.84
CA ASN A 237 -6.46 5.93 11.09
C ASN A 237 -5.36 6.30 12.13
N GLY A 238 -4.23 6.83 11.65
CA GLY A 238 -3.09 7.23 12.48
C GLY A 238 -2.16 6.09 12.92
N ARG A 239 -2.47 4.82 12.63
CA ARG A 239 -1.62 3.64 12.93
C ARG A 239 -0.82 3.22 11.72
N SER A 240 0.30 2.52 11.89
CA SER A 240 1.03 1.94 10.76
C SER A 240 0.16 0.92 10.01
N LEU A 241 0.43 0.71 8.72
CA LEU A 241 -0.32 -0.27 7.91
C LEU A 241 -0.25 -1.69 8.49
N ALA A 242 0.93 -2.11 8.95
CA ALA A 242 1.13 -3.41 9.59
C ALA A 242 0.26 -3.58 10.85
N GLU A 243 0.21 -2.56 11.72
CA GLU A 243 -0.69 -2.56 12.88
C GLU A 243 -2.17 -2.59 12.45
N ALA A 244 -2.55 -1.82 11.43
CA ALA A 244 -3.92 -1.76 10.95
C ALA A 244 -4.41 -3.10 10.36
N LEU A 245 -3.51 -3.88 9.75
CA LEU A 245 -3.79 -5.21 9.21
C LEU A 245 -3.79 -6.32 10.28
N SER A 246 -3.09 -6.12 11.40
CA SER A 246 -2.96 -7.11 12.48
C SER A 246 -4.15 -7.16 13.45
N LEU A 247 -5.03 -6.17 13.42
CA LEU A 247 -6.14 -5.99 14.37
C LEU A 247 -7.44 -6.70 13.95
N LYS A 248 -7.35 -7.73 13.11
CA LYS A 248 -8.50 -8.33 12.43
C LYS A 248 -8.62 -9.83 12.66
#